data_AF-A0A8T4X6A8-F1
#
_entry.id   AF-A0A8T4X6A8-F1
#
_cell.length_a   1.000
_cell.length_b   1.000
_cell.length_c   1.000
_cell.angle_alpha   90.00
_cell.angle_beta   90.00
_cell.angle_gamma   90.00
#
_symmetry.space_group_name_H-M   'P 1'
#
loop_
_entity.id
_entity.type
_entity.pdbx_description
1 polymer ?
#
loop_
_entity_poly.entity_id
_entity_poly.type
_entity_poly.pdbx_seq_one_letter_code
_entity_poly.pdbx_strand_id
1 'polypeptide(L)'
;MGLFGKKEKQIEVKKNEEKFELEDIFLLPASEVPEKSKRDMALSIEKSRQLLEEKNITSEYPVLFQNDDTKRIEAFWVNPFLPIKCKNEQVLWYRKKEEGLVNKTLRAYDALTEYRCYFYDLKEHQMSMYALSENIDVIVNNQKRISESQREGTFAGIGASGTFVGSSGSFSTGESQTFGDVNIMAEGEIVFTFYAVPDPNGLAKLVKYQIKTQKEWSDKLRKQDNEKQKREQEIKCTSCNNFNPIDAKFCNKCGHKFTTICTQCKNVNPTDSSFCNKCGFSLQ
;
A
#
# COMPACT_ATOMS: atom_id res chain seq x y z
N MET A 1 10.92 15.33 2.36
CA MET A 1 12.02 14.89 1.47
C MET A 1 13.26 14.56 2.31
N GLY A 2 13.79 13.33 2.22
CA GLY A 2 15.11 12.97 2.75
C GLY A 2 15.11 11.98 3.94
N LEU A 3 14.76 10.71 3.71
CA LEU A 3 15.11 9.60 4.63
C LEU A 3 15.46 8.26 3.95
N PHE A 4 15.38 8.15 2.62
CA PHE A 4 15.79 6.93 1.92
C PHE A 4 16.89 7.28 0.93
N GLY A 5 18.13 6.94 1.30
CA GLY A 5 19.29 7.08 0.42
C GLY A 5 19.07 6.25 -0.84
N LYS A 6 19.24 6.90 -2.01
CA LYS A 6 19.27 6.23 -3.31
C LYS A 6 20.31 5.12 -3.26
N LYS A 7 19.87 3.86 -3.26
CA LYS A 7 20.71 2.73 -3.65
C LYS A 7 20.25 2.31 -5.04
N GLU A 8 20.99 2.73 -6.06
CA GLU A 8 20.96 2.11 -7.38
C GLU A 8 21.47 0.67 -7.21
N LYS A 9 20.55 -0.28 -7.03
CA LYS A 9 20.84 -1.68 -7.35
C LYS A 9 20.35 -1.90 -8.77
N GLN A 10 21.28 -2.10 -9.69
CA GLN A 10 20.98 -2.74 -10.96
C GLN A 10 20.41 -4.12 -10.63
N ILE A 11 19.10 -4.26 -10.76
CA ILE A 11 18.44 -5.56 -10.72
C ILE A 11 18.72 -6.18 -12.09
N GLU A 12 19.70 -7.08 -12.17
CA GLU A 12 19.72 -8.06 -13.25
C GLU A 12 18.45 -8.90 -13.12
N VAL A 13 17.42 -8.50 -13.86
CA VAL A 13 16.22 -9.30 -14.06
C VAL A 13 16.66 -10.50 -14.87
N LYS A 14 16.94 -11.62 -14.18
CA LYS A 14 17.00 -12.92 -14.83
C LYS A 14 15.71 -13.07 -15.64
N LYS A 15 15.83 -13.24 -16.95
CA LYS A 15 14.79 -13.74 -17.85
C LYS A 15 14.41 -15.16 -17.40
N ASN A 16 13.78 -15.29 -16.25
CA ASN A 16 12.95 -16.44 -15.98
C ASN A 16 11.60 -16.09 -16.57
N GLU A 17 11.20 -16.86 -17.57
CA GLU A 17 9.82 -16.97 -18.04
C GLU A 17 8.97 -17.59 -16.91
N GLU A 18 8.86 -16.89 -15.77
CA GLU A 18 7.81 -17.19 -14.81
C GLU A 18 6.50 -16.87 -15.51
N LYS A 19 5.78 -17.94 -15.83
CA LYS A 19 4.43 -17.89 -16.38
C LYS A 19 3.53 -17.37 -15.27
N PHE A 20 3.50 -16.05 -15.08
CA PHE A 20 2.64 -15.43 -14.08
C PHE A 20 1.18 -15.82 -14.38
N GLU A 21 0.48 -16.36 -13.39
CA GLU A 21 -0.95 -16.62 -13.52
C GLU A 21 -1.70 -15.29 -13.44
N LEU A 22 -2.82 -15.14 -14.16
CA LEU A 22 -3.59 -13.88 -14.20
C LEU A 22 -3.93 -13.33 -12.79
N GLU A 23 -4.03 -14.22 -11.80
CA GLU A 23 -4.32 -13.94 -10.39
C GLU A 23 -3.17 -13.23 -9.66
N ASP A 24 -1.93 -13.42 -10.13
CA ASP A 24 -0.73 -12.81 -9.58
C ASP A 24 -0.40 -11.47 -10.26
N ILE A 25 -1.01 -11.18 -11.42
CA ILE A 25 -0.64 -10.04 -12.24
C ILE A 25 -1.64 -8.88 -12.15
N PHE A 26 -2.83 -9.07 -11.60
CA PHE A 26 -3.82 -8.01 -11.57
C PHE A 26 -4.42 -7.79 -10.19
N LEU A 27 -4.73 -6.52 -9.90
CA LEU A 27 -5.48 -6.14 -8.70
C LEU A 27 -6.94 -6.62 -8.73
N LEU A 28 -7.42 -7.08 -9.89
CA LEU A 28 -8.74 -7.70 -10.03
C LEU A 28 -8.58 -9.23 -10.02
N PRO A 29 -9.39 -9.99 -9.26
CA PRO A 29 -9.36 -11.46 -9.30
C PRO A 29 -9.56 -11.98 -10.72
N ALA A 30 -8.72 -12.92 -11.17
CA ALA A 30 -8.78 -13.42 -12.55
C ALA A 30 -10.10 -14.11 -12.89
N SER A 31 -10.75 -14.71 -11.89
CA SER A 31 -12.09 -15.30 -11.98
C SER A 31 -13.18 -14.28 -12.32
N GLU A 32 -12.96 -13.00 -12.00
CA GLU A 32 -13.91 -11.92 -12.24
C GLU A 32 -13.65 -11.13 -13.53
N VAL A 33 -12.55 -11.48 -14.21
CA VAL A 33 -12.21 -10.97 -15.53
C VAL A 33 -13.01 -11.72 -16.60
N PRO A 34 -13.85 -11.03 -17.39
CA PRO A 34 -14.52 -11.65 -18.53
C PRO A 34 -13.51 -12.29 -19.49
N GLU A 35 -13.79 -13.49 -20.00
CA GLU A 35 -12.87 -14.23 -20.90
C GLU A 35 -12.35 -13.39 -22.07
N LYS A 36 -13.24 -12.60 -22.70
CA LYS A 36 -12.89 -11.73 -23.83
C LYS A 36 -11.88 -10.64 -23.44
N SER A 37 -11.86 -10.23 -22.18
CA SER A 37 -10.96 -9.20 -21.65
C SER A 37 -9.62 -9.75 -21.15
N LYS A 38 -9.47 -11.07 -20.96
CA LYS A 38 -8.22 -11.67 -20.44
C LYS A 38 -7.03 -11.43 -21.35
N ARG A 39 -7.22 -11.53 -22.68
CA ARG A 39 -6.15 -11.26 -23.67
C ARG A 39 -5.74 -9.79 -23.66
N ASP A 40 -6.72 -8.89 -23.64
CA ASP A 40 -6.46 -7.44 -23.61
C ASP A 40 -5.77 -7.03 -22.30
N MET A 41 -6.16 -7.63 -21.17
CA MET A 41 -5.48 -7.48 -19.88
C MET A 41 -4.01 -7.86 -20.01
N ALA A 42 -3.71 -9.08 -20.49
CA ALA A 42 -2.34 -9.56 -20.63
C ALA A 42 -1.47 -8.64 -21.52
N LEU A 43 -2.01 -8.18 -22.65
CA LEU A 43 -1.33 -7.24 -23.56
C LEU A 43 -1.07 -5.87 -22.90
N SER A 44 -1.94 -5.45 -21.99
CA SER A 44 -1.85 -4.12 -21.38
C SER A 44 -0.66 -3.98 -20.41
N ILE A 45 -0.18 -5.07 -19.82
CA ILE A 45 1.04 -5.06 -18.97
C ILE A 45 2.27 -4.73 -19.80
N GLU A 46 2.41 -5.37 -20.96
CA GLU A 46 3.55 -5.16 -21.86
C GLU A 46 3.59 -3.70 -22.35
N LYS A 47 2.44 -3.17 -22.76
CA LYS A 47 2.29 -1.75 -23.11
C LYS A 47 2.60 -0.83 -21.92
N SER A 48 2.15 -1.18 -20.72
CA SER A 48 2.44 -0.40 -19.50
C SER A 48 3.94 -0.35 -19.22
N ARG A 49 4.65 -1.49 -19.36
CA ARG A 49 6.11 -1.54 -19.24
C ARG A 49 6.81 -0.68 -20.28
N GLN A 50 6.42 -0.81 -21.55
CA GLN A 50 6.96 0.02 -22.64
C GLN A 50 6.76 1.51 -22.37
N LEU A 51 5.56 1.93 -21.95
CA LEU A 51 5.27 3.33 -21.61
C LEU A 51 6.13 3.84 -20.43
N LEU A 52 6.40 3.00 -19.43
CA LEU A 52 7.28 3.36 -18.32
C LEU A 52 8.74 3.49 -18.76
N GLU A 53 9.21 2.58 -19.61
CA GLU A 53 10.55 2.65 -20.21
C GLU A 53 10.72 3.89 -21.09
N GLU A 54 9.76 4.17 -21.97
CA GLU A 54 9.73 5.37 -22.84
C GLU A 54 9.75 6.68 -22.04
N LYS A 55 9.00 6.72 -20.93
CA LYS A 55 8.96 7.88 -20.04
C LYS A 55 10.12 7.92 -19.03
N ASN A 56 11.02 6.94 -19.08
CA ASN A 56 12.13 6.76 -18.13
C ASN A 56 11.65 6.78 -16.66
N ILE A 57 10.49 6.18 -16.40
CA ILE A 57 9.90 6.07 -15.07
C ILE A 57 10.43 4.80 -14.42
N THR A 58 11.46 4.96 -13.59
CA THR A 58 12.08 3.89 -12.79
C THR A 58 11.75 4.00 -11.30
N SER A 59 10.82 4.88 -10.94
CA SER A 59 10.49 5.16 -9.55
C SER A 59 9.82 3.96 -8.89
N GLU A 60 10.52 3.36 -7.95
CA GLU A 60 9.99 2.40 -7.00
C GLU A 60 9.66 3.10 -5.68
N TYR A 61 8.61 2.62 -5.01
CA TYR A 61 8.16 3.16 -3.74
C TYR A 61 8.26 2.08 -2.67
N PRO A 62 8.79 2.41 -1.48
CA PRO A 62 8.79 1.48 -0.37
C PRO A 62 7.37 1.35 0.17
N VAL A 63 6.86 0.13 0.17
CA VAL A 63 5.62 -0.23 0.84
C VAL A 63 5.98 -0.93 2.14
N LEU A 64 5.49 -0.37 3.24
CA LEU A 64 5.67 -0.96 4.56
C LEU A 64 4.69 -2.11 4.74
N PHE A 65 5.14 -3.15 5.44
CA PHE A 65 4.30 -4.23 5.91
C PHE A 65 4.86 -4.77 7.23
N GLN A 66 4.02 -5.48 7.99
CA GLN A 66 4.49 -6.21 9.16
C GLN A 66 4.79 -7.66 8.77
N ASN A 67 6.03 -8.09 8.97
CA ASN A 67 6.41 -9.49 8.75
C ASN A 67 5.81 -10.37 9.85
N ASP A 68 5.08 -11.43 9.47
CA ASP A 68 4.37 -12.29 10.41
C ASP A 68 5.29 -13.12 11.30
N ASP A 69 6.46 -13.52 10.79
CA ASP A 69 7.43 -14.35 11.51
C ASP A 69 8.26 -13.50 12.48
N THR A 70 8.76 -12.36 12.00
CA THR A 70 9.69 -11.51 12.77
C THR A 70 8.96 -10.46 13.62
N LYS A 71 7.68 -10.20 13.32
CA LYS A 71 6.86 -9.09 13.83
C LYS A 71 7.45 -7.69 13.59
N ARG A 72 8.51 -7.58 12.76
CA ARG A 72 9.17 -6.32 12.41
C ARG A 72 8.45 -5.63 11.26
N ILE A 73 8.67 -4.32 11.14
CA ILE A 73 8.21 -3.58 9.97
C ILE A 73 9.33 -3.69 8.94
N GLU A 74 8.96 -4.19 7.76
CA GLU A 74 9.85 -4.35 6.62
C GLU A 74 9.27 -3.56 5.45
N ALA A 75 10.10 -3.35 4.42
CA ALA A 75 9.69 -2.62 3.23
C ALA A 75 10.01 -3.44 1.97
N PHE A 76 9.04 -3.50 1.06
CA PHE A 76 9.27 -3.96 -0.31
C PHE A 76 9.24 -2.76 -1.26
N TRP A 77 10.07 -2.80 -2.29
CA TRP A 77 10.07 -1.80 -3.34
C TRP A 77 9.11 -2.24 -4.44
N VAL A 78 8.09 -1.42 -4.69
CA VAL A 78 7.08 -1.72 -5.70
C VAL A 78 7.15 -0.65 -6.78
N ASN A 79 7.00 -1.06 -8.04
CA ASN A 79 6.70 -0.12 -9.11
C ASN A 79 5.18 0.11 -9.09
N PRO A 80 4.73 1.27 -8.62
CA PRO A 80 3.32 1.45 -8.35
C PRO A 80 2.54 1.76 -9.64
N PHE A 81 3.22 2.01 -10.76
CA PHE A 81 2.65 2.26 -12.08
C PHE A 81 2.46 0.98 -12.91
N LEU A 82 2.53 -0.18 -12.26
CA LEU A 82 2.14 -1.42 -12.90
C LEU A 82 0.84 -1.91 -12.26
N PRO A 83 -0.13 -2.40 -13.06
CA PRO A 83 -1.37 -3.01 -12.55
C PRO A 83 -1.13 -4.35 -11.86
N ILE A 84 0.11 -4.63 -11.46
CA ILE A 84 0.61 -5.89 -10.94
C ILE A 84 0.45 -5.94 -9.43
N LYS A 85 -0.28 -6.93 -8.96
CA LYS A 85 -0.42 -7.23 -7.55
C LYS A 85 0.93 -7.69 -7.00
N CYS A 86 1.44 -7.00 -5.98
CA CYS A 86 2.70 -7.41 -5.35
C CYS A 86 2.51 -8.62 -4.45
N LYS A 87 3.60 -9.35 -4.18
CA LYS A 87 3.60 -10.44 -3.22
C LYS A 87 3.11 -9.93 -1.87
N ASN A 88 2.08 -10.58 -1.32
CA ASN A 88 1.39 -10.22 -0.08
C ASN A 88 0.55 -8.93 -0.11
N GLU A 89 0.38 -8.27 -1.27
CA GLU A 89 -0.55 -7.14 -1.38
C GLU A 89 -2.00 -7.61 -1.27
N GLN A 90 -2.76 -7.05 -0.33
CA GLN A 90 -4.19 -7.31 -0.25
C GLN A 90 -5.00 -6.23 -0.98
N VAL A 91 -5.94 -6.68 -1.79
CA VAL A 91 -6.96 -5.83 -2.43
C VAL A 91 -8.12 -5.75 -1.46
N LEU A 92 -8.39 -4.55 -0.97
CA LEU A 92 -9.40 -4.30 0.08
C LEU A 92 -10.75 -3.97 -0.53
N TRP A 93 -10.73 -3.33 -1.69
CA TRP A 93 -11.91 -2.96 -2.44
C TRP A 93 -11.54 -2.83 -3.91
N TYR A 94 -12.46 -3.19 -4.79
CA TYR A 94 -12.34 -2.93 -6.21
C TYR A 94 -13.73 -2.75 -6.81
N ARG A 95 -13.76 -2.16 -8.00
CA ARG A 95 -14.98 -2.01 -8.78
C ARG A 95 -14.68 -2.15 -10.26
N LYS A 96 -15.41 -3.06 -10.90
CA LYS A 96 -15.38 -3.26 -12.35
C LYS A 96 -16.25 -2.22 -13.05
N LYS A 97 -15.75 -1.68 -14.16
CA LYS A 97 -16.50 -0.85 -15.10
C LYS A 97 -16.62 -1.65 -16.38
N GLU A 98 -17.82 -2.14 -16.65
CA GLU A 98 -18.12 -3.01 -17.79
C GLU A 98 -18.91 -2.24 -18.86
N GLU A 99 -18.61 -2.47 -20.13
CA GLU A 99 -19.34 -1.94 -21.28
C GLU A 99 -20.13 -3.07 -21.98
N GLY A 100 -21.32 -2.76 -22.51
CA GLY A 100 -22.16 -3.70 -23.26
C GLY A 100 -23.43 -4.14 -22.52
N LEU A 101 -24.45 -4.55 -23.28
CA LEU A 101 -25.77 -4.91 -22.74
C LEU A 101 -25.93 -6.42 -22.46
N VAL A 102 -25.47 -7.27 -23.38
CA VAL A 102 -25.65 -8.74 -23.31
C VAL A 102 -24.32 -9.46 -23.08
N ASN A 103 -23.25 -8.99 -23.73
CA ASN A 103 -21.91 -9.56 -23.63
C ASN A 103 -20.96 -8.50 -23.08
N LYS A 104 -21.08 -8.24 -21.77
CA LYS A 104 -20.29 -7.23 -21.07
C LYS A 104 -18.79 -7.51 -21.19
N THR A 105 -18.02 -6.49 -21.51
CA THR A 105 -16.55 -6.52 -21.54
C THR A 105 -16.01 -5.58 -20.47
N LEU A 106 -14.95 -6.00 -19.77
CA LEU A 106 -14.30 -5.16 -18.79
C LEU A 106 -13.60 -4.00 -19.51
N ARG A 107 -14.06 -2.77 -19.26
CA ARG A 107 -13.50 -1.55 -19.82
C ARG A 107 -12.42 -0.98 -18.94
N ALA A 108 -12.71 -0.92 -17.64
CA ALA A 108 -11.82 -0.35 -16.66
C ALA A 108 -12.08 -0.95 -15.29
N TYR A 109 -11.19 -0.72 -14.33
CA TYR A 109 -11.48 -1.01 -12.94
C TYR A 109 -10.82 0.01 -12.03
N ASP A 110 -11.45 0.21 -10.88
CA ASP A 110 -10.87 0.89 -9.74
C ASP A 110 -10.45 -0.16 -8.71
N ALA A 111 -9.36 0.08 -7.99
CA ALA A 111 -8.94 -0.75 -6.88
C ALA A 111 -8.35 0.11 -5.75
N LEU A 112 -8.55 -0.38 -4.53
CA LEU A 112 -7.89 0.10 -3.32
C LEU A 112 -7.21 -1.10 -2.67
N THR A 113 -5.92 -0.96 -2.42
CA THR A 113 -5.11 -1.95 -1.70
C THR A 113 -4.65 -1.38 -0.37
N GLU A 114 -3.89 -2.15 0.39
CA GLU A 114 -3.32 -1.70 1.68
C GLU A 114 -2.40 -0.48 1.56
N TYR A 115 -1.91 -0.17 0.36
CA TYR A 115 -0.92 0.87 0.16
C TYR A 115 -1.12 1.74 -1.08
N ARG A 116 -2.12 1.50 -1.94
CA ARG A 116 -2.37 2.37 -3.10
C ARG A 116 -3.83 2.40 -3.54
N CYS A 117 -4.20 3.55 -4.11
CA CYS A 117 -5.38 3.71 -4.95
C CYS A 117 -4.98 3.50 -6.40
N TYR A 118 -5.81 2.81 -7.18
CA TYR A 118 -5.49 2.45 -8.55
C TYR A 118 -6.72 2.57 -9.44
N PHE A 119 -6.53 3.09 -10.64
CA PHE A 119 -7.48 3.08 -11.74
C PHE A 119 -6.78 2.60 -12.99
N TYR A 120 -7.45 1.75 -13.76
CA TYR A 120 -6.95 1.24 -15.02
C TYR A 120 -8.04 1.24 -16.09
N ASP A 121 -7.78 1.88 -17.22
CA ASP A 121 -8.55 1.73 -18.46
C ASP A 121 -7.84 0.71 -19.36
N LEU A 122 -8.50 -0.43 -19.59
CA LEU A 122 -7.97 -1.53 -20.37
C LEU A 122 -7.87 -1.22 -21.86
N LYS A 123 -8.75 -0.36 -22.37
CA LYS A 123 -8.85 -0.06 -23.79
C LYS A 123 -7.86 1.02 -24.20
N GLU A 124 -7.81 2.10 -23.43
CA GLU A 124 -6.88 3.21 -23.68
C GLU A 124 -5.49 2.95 -23.11
N HIS A 125 -5.32 1.88 -22.32
CA HIS A 125 -4.10 1.57 -21.57
C HIS A 125 -3.65 2.73 -20.68
N GLN A 126 -4.62 3.51 -20.19
CA GLN A 126 -4.39 4.62 -19.28
C GLN A 126 -4.53 4.12 -17.85
N MET A 127 -3.68 4.64 -16.99
CA MET A 127 -3.72 4.33 -15.58
C MET A 127 -3.57 5.58 -14.74
N SER A 128 -4.11 5.52 -13.54
CA SER A 128 -3.85 6.51 -12.51
C SER A 128 -3.64 5.75 -11.21
N MET A 129 -2.65 6.17 -10.45
CA MET A 129 -2.33 5.52 -9.18
C MET A 129 -1.82 6.56 -8.21
N TYR A 130 -2.17 6.37 -6.94
CA TYR A 130 -1.56 7.12 -5.85
C TYR A 130 -1.23 6.21 -4.66
N ALA A 131 0.01 6.30 -4.17
CA ALA A 131 0.46 5.55 -3.01
C ALA A 131 -0.10 6.17 -1.72
N LEU A 132 -0.64 5.34 -0.83
CA LEU A 132 -1.11 5.75 0.48
C LEU A 132 0.07 6.03 1.39
N SER A 133 0.01 7.14 2.13
CA SER A 133 1.03 7.57 3.07
C SER A 133 0.39 8.34 4.23
N GLU A 134 1.18 8.65 5.27
CA GLU A 134 0.70 9.33 6.47
C GLU A 134 0.22 10.77 6.24
N ASN A 135 0.54 11.40 5.10
CA ASN A 135 0.27 12.82 4.81
C ASN A 135 -0.92 13.05 3.86
N ILE A 136 -1.78 12.05 3.72
CA ILE A 136 -2.94 12.09 2.82
C ILE A 136 -4.21 12.34 3.64
N ASP A 137 -5.17 13.02 3.04
CA ASP A 137 -6.55 13.09 3.52
C ASP A 137 -7.53 12.58 2.45
N VAL A 138 -8.77 12.33 2.85
CA VAL A 138 -9.83 11.87 1.95
C VAL A 138 -11.12 12.65 2.16
N ILE A 139 -11.66 13.15 1.05
CA ILE A 139 -12.85 14.00 0.99
C ILE A 139 -13.90 13.33 0.12
N VAL A 140 -15.12 13.26 0.62
CA VAL A 140 -16.29 12.79 -0.15
C VAL A 140 -17.12 13.98 -0.61
N ASN A 141 -17.37 14.09 -1.92
CA ASN A 141 -18.25 15.10 -2.49
C ASN A 141 -19.16 14.50 -3.59
N ASN A 142 -19.94 15.34 -4.28
CA ASN A 142 -20.85 14.93 -5.36
C ASN A 142 -21.81 13.79 -4.98
N GLN A 143 -22.27 13.75 -3.73
CA GLN A 143 -23.12 12.68 -3.24
C GLN A 143 -24.56 12.79 -3.76
N LYS A 144 -25.08 11.71 -4.34
CA LYS A 144 -26.45 11.56 -4.81
C LYS A 144 -27.06 10.26 -4.29
N ARG A 145 -28.20 10.36 -3.63
CA ARG A 145 -29.01 9.22 -3.19
C ARG A 145 -30.03 8.85 -4.27
N ILE A 146 -30.07 7.58 -4.65
CA ILE A 146 -31.08 7.00 -5.53
C ILE A 146 -31.91 6.06 -4.67
N SER A 147 -33.22 6.29 -4.60
CA SER A 147 -34.16 5.42 -3.89
C SER A 147 -35.26 5.00 -4.85
N GLU A 148 -35.45 3.69 -5.00
CA GLU A 148 -36.63 3.16 -5.66
C GLU A 148 -37.65 2.77 -4.58
N SER A 149 -38.83 3.36 -4.65
CA SER A 149 -39.98 2.98 -3.84
C SER A 149 -41.16 2.79 -4.78
N GLN A 150 -41.71 1.57 -4.87
CA GLN A 150 -43.02 1.38 -5.48
C GLN A 150 -44.08 1.88 -4.48
N ARG A 151 -44.89 2.85 -4.90
CA ARG A 151 -45.87 3.54 -4.04
C ARG A 151 -47.08 2.66 -3.72
N GLU A 152 -47.45 2.68 -2.44
CA GLU A 152 -48.80 2.41 -1.93
C GLU A 152 -49.76 3.53 -2.38
N GLY A 153 -50.97 3.17 -2.84
CA GLY A 153 -51.95 4.14 -3.35
C GLY A 153 -53.33 3.93 -2.74
N THR A 154 -53.99 5.04 -2.38
CA THR A 154 -55.43 5.05 -2.10
C THR A 154 -56.16 5.39 -3.40
N PHE A 155 -57.08 4.54 -3.82
CA PHE A 155 -57.94 4.78 -4.97
C PHE A 155 -59.40 4.88 -4.52
N ALA A 156 -60.15 5.77 -5.14
CA ALA A 156 -61.59 5.92 -4.94
C ALA A 156 -62.29 5.78 -6.29
N GLY A 157 -63.41 5.06 -6.32
CA GLY A 157 -64.17 4.80 -7.53
C GLY A 157 -65.67 4.71 -7.27
N ILE A 158 -66.46 4.80 -8.32
CA ILE A 158 -67.92 4.63 -8.27
C ILE A 158 -68.25 3.36 -9.05
N GLY A 159 -68.80 2.37 -8.36
CA GLY A 159 -69.27 1.11 -8.95
C GLY A 159 -70.79 1.00 -8.95
N ALA A 160 -71.31 -0.10 -9.50
CA ALA A 160 -72.75 -0.38 -9.59
C ALA A 160 -73.49 -0.36 -8.24
N SER A 161 -72.76 -0.52 -7.13
CA SER A 161 -73.28 -0.54 -5.75
C SER A 161 -72.92 0.71 -4.94
N GLY A 162 -72.35 1.75 -5.55
CA GLY A 162 -71.99 3.02 -4.90
C GLY A 162 -70.50 3.38 -4.94
N THR A 163 -70.14 4.43 -4.20
CA THR A 163 -68.75 4.88 -4.00
C THR A 163 -67.96 3.91 -3.13
N PHE A 164 -66.76 3.52 -3.57
CA PHE A 164 -65.81 2.76 -2.78
C PHE A 164 -64.47 3.48 -2.70
N VAL A 165 -63.76 3.25 -1.59
CA VAL A 165 -62.38 3.71 -1.36
C VAL A 165 -61.56 2.49 -0.95
N GLY A 166 -60.45 2.25 -1.65
CA GLY A 166 -59.52 1.16 -1.36
C GLY A 166 -58.12 1.72 -1.12
N SER A 167 -57.36 1.07 -0.24
CA SER A 167 -55.92 1.25 -0.10
C SER A 167 -55.24 -0.03 -0.54
N SER A 168 -54.27 0.05 -1.47
CA SER A 168 -53.46 -1.11 -1.86
C SER A 168 -52.10 -1.06 -1.16
N GLY A 169 -51.95 -1.82 -0.08
CA GLY A 169 -50.72 -1.99 0.70
C GLY A 169 -49.71 -2.93 0.06
N SER A 170 -48.64 -2.41 -0.54
CA SER A 170 -47.44 -3.21 -0.83
C SER A 170 -46.33 -2.83 0.14
N PHE A 171 -45.81 -3.80 0.89
CA PHE A 171 -44.59 -3.63 1.68
C PHE A 171 -43.41 -3.36 0.73
N SER A 172 -42.99 -2.09 0.61
CA SER A 172 -41.84 -1.74 -0.22
C SER A 172 -40.54 -2.02 0.55
N THR A 173 -39.72 -2.96 0.08
CA THR A 173 -38.28 -2.96 0.37
C THR A 173 -37.65 -1.87 -0.49
N GLY A 174 -37.68 -0.63 -0.02
CA GLY A 174 -37.04 0.47 -0.74
C GLY A 174 -35.53 0.31 -0.71
N GLU A 175 -34.92 -0.10 -1.82
CA GLU A 175 -33.46 -0.06 -1.94
C GLU A 175 -33.04 1.39 -2.19
N SER A 176 -32.19 1.89 -1.29
CA SER A 176 -31.64 3.23 -1.35
C SER A 176 -30.13 3.11 -1.41
N GLN A 177 -29.54 3.48 -2.54
CA GLN A 177 -28.08 3.52 -2.70
C GLN A 177 -27.61 4.97 -2.82
N THR A 178 -26.53 5.30 -2.11
CA THR A 178 -25.86 6.60 -2.24
C THR A 178 -24.60 6.42 -3.07
N PHE A 179 -24.46 7.26 -4.10
CA PHE A 179 -23.28 7.35 -4.94
C PHE A 179 -22.57 8.67 -4.65
N GLY A 180 -21.24 8.73 -4.80
CA GLY A 180 -20.50 9.98 -4.72
C GLY A 180 -19.03 9.80 -5.08
N ASP A 181 -18.29 10.90 -5.14
CA ASP A 181 -16.87 10.86 -5.48
C ASP A 181 -16.02 10.82 -4.21
N VAL A 182 -14.99 9.98 -4.22
CA VAL A 182 -14.01 9.87 -3.13
C VAL A 182 -12.68 10.42 -3.63
N ASN A 183 -12.30 11.59 -3.12
CA ASN A 183 -11.11 12.33 -3.53
C ASN A 183 -10.00 12.11 -2.51
N ILE A 184 -8.84 11.71 -2.99
CA ILE A 184 -7.59 11.59 -2.25
C ILE A 184 -6.86 12.92 -2.37
N MET A 185 -6.53 13.51 -1.23
CA MET A 185 -5.88 14.80 -1.11
C MET A 185 -4.46 14.61 -0.61
N ALA A 186 -3.49 15.25 -1.24
CA ALA A 186 -2.13 15.36 -0.72
C ALA A 186 -1.61 16.78 -0.95
N GLU A 187 -0.94 17.34 0.05
CA GLU A 187 -0.35 18.69 -0.03
C GLU A 187 -1.37 19.79 -0.42
N GLY A 188 -2.66 19.58 -0.12
CA GLY A 188 -3.74 20.52 -0.44
C GLY A 188 -4.35 20.34 -1.83
N GLU A 189 -3.89 19.40 -2.63
CA GLU A 189 -4.39 19.14 -3.99
C GLU A 189 -5.08 17.77 -4.09
N ILE A 190 -6.06 17.65 -5.00
CA ILE A 190 -6.66 16.37 -5.35
C ILE A 190 -5.68 15.63 -6.25
N VAL A 191 -5.14 14.52 -5.74
CA VAL A 191 -4.15 13.68 -6.46
C VAL A 191 -4.78 12.45 -7.10
N PHE A 192 -5.95 12.03 -6.64
CA PHE A 192 -6.68 10.88 -7.18
C PHE A 192 -8.17 10.96 -6.84
N THR A 193 -9.04 10.51 -7.73
CA THR A 193 -10.50 10.48 -7.49
C THR A 193 -11.10 9.14 -7.91
N PHE A 194 -11.83 8.49 -7.00
CA PHE A 194 -12.76 7.44 -7.35
C PHE A 194 -14.13 8.06 -7.66
N TYR A 195 -14.53 8.06 -8.93
CA TYR A 195 -15.77 8.69 -9.37
C TYR A 195 -17.01 7.82 -9.15
N ALA A 196 -18.13 8.42 -8.74
CA ALA A 196 -19.45 7.80 -8.63
C ALA A 196 -19.45 6.46 -7.86
N VAL A 197 -18.70 6.38 -6.76
CA VAL A 197 -18.57 5.21 -5.88
C VAL A 197 -19.89 4.90 -5.19
N PRO A 198 -20.40 3.65 -5.25
CA PRO A 198 -21.47 3.20 -4.37
C PRO A 198 -20.96 3.13 -2.93
N ASP A 199 -21.71 3.71 -1.99
CA ASP A 199 -21.26 3.94 -0.62
C ASP A 199 -19.90 4.64 -0.52
N PRO A 200 -19.82 5.91 -0.97
CA PRO A 200 -18.56 6.64 -0.98
C PRO A 200 -18.01 6.87 0.44
N ASN A 201 -18.88 6.90 1.45
CA ASN A 201 -18.48 7.04 2.85
C ASN A 201 -17.83 5.75 3.38
N GLY A 202 -18.33 4.58 2.99
CA GLY A 202 -17.70 3.30 3.27
C GLY A 202 -16.28 3.22 2.70
N LEU A 203 -16.11 3.55 1.42
CA LEU A 203 -14.78 3.58 0.80
C LEU A 203 -13.86 4.62 1.46
N ALA A 204 -14.35 5.83 1.75
CA ALA A 204 -13.56 6.85 2.43
C ALA A 204 -13.11 6.39 3.83
N LYS A 205 -13.95 5.68 4.59
CA LYS A 205 -13.56 5.09 5.88
C LYS A 205 -12.46 4.04 5.71
N LEU A 206 -12.55 3.20 4.68
CA LEU A 206 -11.53 2.20 4.36
C LEU A 206 -10.19 2.87 4.02
N VAL A 207 -10.20 3.94 3.23
CA VAL A 207 -9.01 4.74 2.93
C VAL A 207 -8.42 5.36 4.22
N LYS A 208 -9.25 5.99 5.06
CA LYS A 208 -8.79 6.56 6.35
C LYS A 208 -8.17 5.51 7.25
N TYR A 209 -8.73 4.31 7.29
CA TYR A 209 -8.17 3.20 8.05
C TYR A 209 -6.77 2.83 7.54
N GLN A 210 -6.57 2.73 6.22
CA GLN A 210 -5.26 2.42 5.66
C GLN A 210 -4.24 3.54 5.90
N ILE A 211 -4.61 4.81 5.80
CA ILE A 211 -3.74 5.95 6.14
C ILE A 211 -3.26 5.84 7.61
N LYS A 212 -4.17 5.49 8.53
CA LYS A 212 -3.82 5.27 9.94
C LYS A 212 -2.82 4.12 10.10
N THR A 213 -3.06 2.99 9.43
CA THR A 213 -2.15 1.82 9.44
C THR A 213 -0.76 2.19 8.92
N GLN A 214 -0.68 2.90 7.80
CA GLN A 214 0.60 3.36 7.21
C GLN A 214 1.38 4.26 8.18
N LYS A 215 0.67 5.15 8.90
CA LYS A 215 1.27 5.98 9.95
C LYS A 215 1.82 5.14 11.11
N GLU A 216 1.04 4.19 11.63
CA GLU A 216 1.48 3.30 12.70
C GLU A 216 2.72 2.49 12.32
N TRP A 217 2.78 1.99 11.08
CA TRP A 217 3.94 1.27 10.56
C TRP A 217 5.16 2.18 10.40
N SER A 218 4.97 3.40 9.91
CA SER A 218 6.04 4.40 9.79
C SER A 218 6.66 4.74 11.16
N ASP A 219 5.83 4.92 12.18
CA ASP A 219 6.29 5.19 13.54
C ASP A 219 7.02 3.98 14.17
N LYS A 220 6.56 2.76 13.90
CA LYS A 220 7.25 1.53 14.33
C LYS A 220 8.61 1.39 13.66
N LEU A 221 8.71 1.66 12.36
CA LEU A 221 9.97 1.62 11.61
C LEU A 221 10.97 2.62 12.19
N ARG A 222 10.55 3.87 12.43
CA ARG A 222 11.38 4.91 13.08
C ARG A 222 11.93 4.44 14.43
N LYS A 223 11.11 3.78 15.25
CA LYS A 223 11.55 3.20 16.53
C LYS A 223 12.57 2.07 16.34
N GLN A 224 12.33 1.16 15.40
CA GLN A 224 13.24 0.05 15.10
C GLN A 224 14.61 0.54 14.62
N ASP A 225 14.63 1.57 13.77
CA ASP A 225 15.87 2.19 13.29
C ASP A 225 16.62 2.89 14.42
N ASN A 226 15.92 3.65 15.28
CA ASN A 226 16.54 4.27 16.45
C ASN A 226 17.14 3.24 17.42
N GLU A 227 16.45 2.14 17.68
CA GLU A 227 16.97 1.06 18.51
C GLU A 227 18.18 0.37 17.87
N LYS A 228 18.16 0.19 16.54
CA LYS A 228 19.29 -0.40 15.80
C LYS A 228 20.51 0.51 15.89
N GLN A 229 20.35 1.81 15.63
CA GLN A 229 21.42 2.80 15.76
C GLN A 229 21.98 2.84 17.19
N LYS A 230 21.10 2.80 18.21
CA LYS A 230 21.52 2.73 19.61
C LYS A 230 22.37 1.47 19.89
N ARG A 231 21.95 0.31 19.39
CA ARG A 231 22.72 -0.94 19.54
C ARG A 231 24.07 -0.91 18.81
N GLU A 232 24.14 -0.25 17.65
CA GLU A 232 25.40 -0.05 16.91
C GLU A 232 26.36 0.92 17.62
N GLN A 233 25.82 1.78 18.50
CA GLN A 233 26.58 2.71 19.33
C GLN A 233 26.81 2.21 20.77
N GLU A 234 26.56 0.93 21.04
CA GLU A 234 26.77 0.31 22.34
C GLU A 234 27.73 -0.89 22.25
N ILE A 235 28.68 -0.98 23.19
CA ILE A 235 29.56 -2.13 23.40
C ILE A 235 29.16 -2.87 24.67
N LYS A 236 29.10 -4.20 24.60
CA LYS A 236 28.80 -5.06 25.75
C LYS A 236 30.07 -5.38 26.52
N CYS A 237 30.10 -5.05 27.81
CA CYS A 237 31.23 -5.39 28.69
C CYS A 237 31.37 -6.89 28.86
N THR A 238 32.55 -7.43 28.56
CA THR A 238 32.88 -8.86 28.67
C THR A 238 32.94 -9.36 30.11
N SER A 239 33.19 -8.48 31.09
CA SER A 239 33.28 -8.87 32.51
C SER A 239 31.92 -8.93 33.22
N CYS A 240 31.00 -8.01 32.91
CA CYS A 240 29.73 -7.90 33.64
C CYS A 240 28.49 -7.83 32.75
N ASN A 241 28.63 -8.00 31.44
CA ASN A 241 27.56 -7.98 30.44
C ASN A 241 26.74 -6.67 30.34
N ASN A 242 27.22 -5.57 30.94
CA ASN A 242 26.56 -4.27 30.83
C ASN A 242 26.80 -3.64 29.45
N PHE A 243 25.78 -3.01 28.86
CA PHE A 243 25.95 -2.21 27.65
C PHE A 243 26.52 -0.83 28.02
N ASN A 244 27.49 -0.36 27.24
CA ASN A 244 28.16 0.92 27.43
C ASN A 244 28.23 1.65 26.09
N PRO A 245 28.30 2.99 26.06
CA PRO A 245 28.57 3.72 24.84
C PRO A 245 29.82 3.20 24.11
N ILE A 246 29.82 3.16 22.79
CA ILE A 246 30.92 2.62 21.97
C ILE A 246 32.25 3.37 22.16
N ASP A 247 32.17 4.64 22.57
CA ASP A 247 33.30 5.49 22.90
C ASP A 247 33.74 5.41 24.38
N ALA A 248 33.07 4.58 25.21
CA ALA A 248 33.43 4.41 26.60
C ALA A 248 34.81 3.74 26.75
N LYS A 249 35.69 4.35 27.55
CA LYS A 249 37.01 3.76 27.88
C LYS A 249 36.93 2.69 28.97
N PHE A 250 35.92 2.76 29.82
CA PHE A 250 35.67 1.83 30.93
C PHE A 250 34.19 1.47 31.00
N CYS A 251 33.86 0.31 31.57
CA CYS A 251 32.48 -0.07 31.84
C CYS A 251 31.89 0.81 32.95
N ASN A 252 30.80 1.49 32.66
CA ASN A 252 30.06 2.36 33.58
C ASN A 252 29.45 1.61 34.78
N LYS A 253 29.40 0.27 34.74
CA LYS A 253 28.85 -0.56 35.83
C LYS A 253 29.93 -1.19 36.71
N CYS A 254 30.96 -1.80 36.11
CA CYS A 254 31.97 -2.57 36.86
C CYS A 254 33.38 -1.96 36.80
N GLY A 255 33.59 -0.89 36.05
CA GLY A 255 34.90 -0.25 35.88
C GLY A 255 35.90 -1.00 34.99
N HIS A 256 35.53 -2.14 34.39
CA HIS A 256 36.44 -2.88 33.50
C HIS A 256 36.87 -2.02 32.31
N LYS A 257 38.19 -1.90 32.09
CA LYS A 257 38.75 -1.12 30.98
C LYS A 257 38.52 -1.86 29.66
N PHE A 258 37.98 -1.16 28.67
CA PHE A 258 37.85 -1.73 27.34
C PHE A 258 39.20 -1.78 26.64
N THR A 259 39.38 -2.81 25.81
CA THR A 259 40.62 -3.03 25.06
C THR A 259 40.33 -3.50 23.65
N THR A 260 41.19 -3.15 22.70
CA THR A 260 41.14 -3.57 21.30
C THR A 260 42.22 -4.60 21.04
N ILE A 261 41.84 -5.76 20.51
CA ILE A 261 42.78 -6.85 20.20
C ILE A 261 43.25 -6.68 18.76
N CYS A 262 44.58 -6.64 18.55
CA CYS A 262 45.16 -6.62 17.22
C CYS A 262 44.84 -7.94 16.47
N THR A 263 44.26 -7.85 15.29
CA THR A 263 43.93 -9.01 14.46
C THR A 263 45.17 -9.74 13.92
N GLN A 264 46.30 -9.04 13.74
CA GLN A 264 47.53 -9.63 13.21
C GLN A 264 48.36 -10.37 14.28
N CYS A 265 48.53 -9.78 15.47
CA CYS A 265 49.45 -10.32 16.49
C CYS A 265 48.79 -10.67 17.82
N LYS A 266 47.45 -10.50 17.92
CA LYS A 266 46.62 -10.77 19.11
C LYS A 266 47.02 -9.96 20.36
N ASN A 267 47.85 -8.93 20.21
CA ASN A 267 48.19 -8.03 21.33
C ASN A 267 46.96 -7.23 21.76
N VAL A 268 46.80 -7.05 23.08
CA VAL A 268 45.75 -6.23 23.68
C VAL A 268 46.22 -4.78 23.72
N ASN A 269 45.42 -3.86 23.17
CA ASN A 269 45.74 -2.44 23.06
C ASN A 269 44.64 -1.59 23.71
N PRO A 270 44.92 -0.36 24.17
CA PRO A 270 43.89 0.60 24.57
C PRO A 270 42.88 0.88 23.44
N THR A 271 41.62 1.16 23.79
CA THR A 271 40.55 1.41 22.79
C THR A 271 40.75 2.64 21.93
N ASP A 272 41.56 3.61 22.37
CA ASP A 272 41.93 4.83 21.65
C ASP A 272 43.18 4.66 20.76
N SER A 273 43.74 3.45 20.65
CA SER A 273 44.92 3.20 19.83
C SER A 273 44.56 3.05 18.36
N SER A 274 45.07 3.93 17.49
CA SER A 274 44.93 3.79 16.03
C SER A 274 45.81 2.66 15.45
N PHE A 275 46.92 2.34 16.13
CA PHE A 275 47.88 1.32 15.72
C PHE A 275 48.22 0.41 16.89
N CYS A 276 48.53 -0.85 16.59
CA CYS A 276 48.96 -1.83 17.58
C CYS A 276 50.32 -1.46 18.17
N ASN A 277 50.37 -1.23 19.47
CA ASN A 277 51.59 -0.87 20.21
C ASN A 277 52.65 -2.00 20.28
N LYS A 278 52.38 -3.17 19.69
CA LYS A 278 53.36 -4.26 19.53
C LYS A 278 53.89 -4.43 18.11
N CYS A 279 53.03 -4.33 17.09
CA CYS A 279 53.40 -4.67 15.71
C CYS A 279 53.17 -3.55 14.69
N GLY A 280 52.61 -2.41 15.11
CA GLY A 280 52.33 -1.28 14.23
C GLY A 280 51.12 -1.44 13.31
N PHE A 281 50.45 -2.60 13.29
CA PHE A 281 49.26 -2.83 12.46
C PHE A 281 48.11 -1.88 12.82
N SER A 282 47.39 -1.37 11.82
CA SER A 282 46.20 -0.52 12.03
C SER A 282 45.12 -1.27 12.80
N LEU A 283 44.52 -0.63 13.79
CA LEU A 283 43.43 -1.18 14.60
C LEU A 283 42.03 -0.66 14.20
N GLN A 284 41.97 0.25 13.22
CA GLN A 284 40.75 0.75 12.58
C GLN A 284 40.36 -0.12 11.39
#